data_AF-A0A943JVA5-F1
#
_entry.id   AF-A0A943JVA5-F1
#
_cell.length_a   1.000
_cell.length_b   1.000
_cell.length_c   1.000
_cell.angle_alpha   90.00
_cell.angle_beta   90.00
_cell.angle_gamma   90.00
#
_symmetry.space_group_name_H-M   'P 1'
#
loop_
_entity.id
_entity.type
_entity.pdbx_description
1 polymer ?
#
loop_
_entity_poly.entity_id
_entity_poly.type
_entity_poly.pdbx_seq_one_letter_code
_entity_poly.pdbx_strand_id
1 'polypeptide(L)'
;MEEKEKEYLTNNLYMPSNISTEKEIISGIGTKEMKHFMYLIGISLIIGTVIGIFINLQLGMIIALGMIICSYLLVVKNPNINSSTFSQLIGIYVYYKKQNKYKYKYTEWWEMYLDEESQKTKK
;
A
#
# COMPACT_ATOMS: atom_id res chain seq x y z
N MET A 1 -5.63 -24.19 -36.81
CA MET A 1 -5.85 -23.04 -35.90
C MET A 1 -5.83 -23.48 -34.44
N GLU A 2 -6.36 -24.67 -34.11
CA GLU A 2 -6.40 -25.19 -32.74
C GLU A 2 -5.03 -25.57 -32.13
N GLU A 3 -4.06 -26.04 -32.92
CA GLU A 3 -2.73 -26.40 -32.38
C GLU A 3 -1.90 -25.18 -31.96
N LYS A 4 -2.00 -24.10 -32.75
CA LYS A 4 -1.33 -22.85 -32.42
C LYS A 4 -1.89 -22.23 -31.13
N GLU A 5 -3.20 -22.35 -30.90
CA GLU A 5 -3.87 -21.83 -29.70
C GLU A 5 -3.38 -22.48 -28.38
N LYS A 6 -3.04 -23.77 -28.43
CA LYS A 6 -2.50 -24.52 -27.28
C LYS A 6 -1.05 -24.15 -26.95
N GLU A 7 -0.27 -23.76 -27.95
CA GLU A 7 1.13 -23.34 -27.77
C GLU A 7 1.22 -22.00 -27.01
N TYR A 8 0.31 -21.05 -27.26
CA TYR A 8 0.27 -19.77 -26.54
C TYR A 8 -0.10 -19.93 -25.05
N LEU A 9 -0.96 -20.90 -24.72
CA LEU A 9 -1.34 -21.20 -23.33
C LEU A 9 -0.19 -21.85 -22.55
N THR A 10 0.69 -22.59 -23.22
CA THR A 10 1.85 -23.25 -22.59
C THR A 10 2.99 -22.26 -22.33
N ASN A 11 3.11 -21.21 -23.15
CA ASN A 11 4.07 -20.12 -22.98
C ASN A 11 3.55 -18.95 -22.12
N ASN A 12 2.31 -19.01 -21.62
CA ASN A 12 1.87 -18.10 -20.58
C ASN A 12 2.55 -18.49 -19.27
N LEU A 13 3.69 -17.85 -18.99
CA LEU A 13 4.36 -17.93 -17.71
C LEU A 13 3.37 -17.45 -16.62
N TYR A 14 2.67 -18.39 -16.01
CA TYR A 14 1.75 -18.11 -14.92
C TYR A 14 2.58 -17.68 -13.72
N MET A 15 2.75 -16.37 -13.57
CA MET A 15 3.39 -15.79 -12.40
C MET A 15 2.32 -15.71 -11.31
N PRO A 16 2.39 -16.53 -10.25
CA PRO A 16 1.40 -16.48 -9.19
C PRO A 16 1.48 -15.12 -8.49
N SER A 17 0.48 -14.27 -8.71
CA SER A 17 0.49 -12.86 -8.30
C SER A 17 0.16 -12.63 -6.82
N ASN A 18 -0.12 -13.68 -6.05
CA ASN A 18 -0.67 -13.60 -4.69
C ASN A 18 0.08 -14.41 -3.63
N ILE A 19 1.29 -14.92 -3.93
CA ILE A 19 2.08 -15.60 -2.89
C ILE A 19 2.77 -14.58 -1.99
N SER A 20 2.35 -14.54 -0.73
CA SER A 20 3.04 -13.78 0.30
C SER A 20 4.43 -14.37 0.52
N THR A 21 5.47 -13.61 0.18
CA THR A 21 6.86 -13.98 0.46
C THR A 21 7.23 -13.71 1.94
N GLU A 22 6.35 -13.03 2.67
CA GLU A 22 6.59 -12.63 4.06
C GLU A 22 6.09 -13.70 5.04
N LYS A 23 6.86 -13.94 6.12
CA LYS A 23 6.42 -14.81 7.21
C LYS A 23 5.25 -14.17 7.95
N GLU A 24 4.09 -14.82 7.88
CA GLU A 24 2.90 -14.48 8.66
C GLU A 24 3.01 -15.12 10.06
N ILE A 25 2.75 -14.32 11.10
CA ILE A 25 2.73 -14.81 12.49
C ILE A 25 1.34 -15.39 12.80
N ILE A 26 0.32 -14.71 12.30
CA ILE A 26 -1.10 -15.09 12.33
C ILE A 26 -1.61 -14.90 10.90
N SER A 27 -2.57 -15.70 10.45
CA SER A 27 -3.18 -15.55 9.13
C SER A 27 -3.57 -14.08 8.87
N GLY A 28 -2.94 -13.45 7.88
CA GLY A 28 -3.16 -12.05 7.51
C GLY A 28 -2.41 -10.99 8.36
N ILE A 29 -1.58 -11.38 9.33
CA ILE A 29 -0.72 -10.48 10.11
C ILE A 29 0.74 -10.97 10.05
N GLY A 30 1.56 -10.22 9.33
CA GLY A 30 3.01 -10.36 9.35
C GLY A 30 3.69 -9.50 10.42
N THR A 31 5.01 -9.57 10.44
CA THR A 31 5.85 -8.82 11.42
C THR A 31 5.74 -7.31 11.26
N LYS A 32 5.51 -6.80 10.04
CA LYS A 32 5.36 -5.37 9.77
C LYS A 32 4.01 -4.86 10.26
N GLU A 33 2.95 -5.61 9.98
CA GLU A 33 1.57 -5.35 10.38
C GLU A 33 1.47 -5.32 11.91
N MET A 34 2.11 -6.27 12.59
CA MET A 34 2.14 -6.30 14.06
C MET A 34 2.76 -5.04 14.67
N LYS A 35 3.84 -4.51 14.07
CA LYS A 35 4.43 -3.25 14.53
C LYS A 35 3.46 -2.08 14.37
N HIS A 36 2.79 -1.99 13.22
CA HIS A 36 1.78 -0.95 12.98
C HIS A 36 0.60 -1.06 13.96
N PHE A 37 0.12 -2.28 14.21
CA PHE A 37 -0.93 -2.53 15.18
C PHE A 37 -0.54 -2.08 16.59
N MET A 38 0.70 -2.36 17.02
CA MET A 38 1.18 -1.94 18.34
C MET A 38 1.27 -0.42 18.48
N TYR A 39 1.67 0.30 17.44
CA TYR A 39 1.62 1.76 17.41
C TYR A 39 0.18 2.28 17.54
N LEU A 40 -0.77 1.68 16.82
CA LEU A 40 -2.18 2.07 16.86
C LEU A 40 -2.82 1.82 18.24
N ILE A 41 -2.47 0.72 18.92
CA ILE A 41 -2.90 0.45 20.30
C ILE A 41 -2.37 1.53 21.26
N GLY A 42 -1.11 1.94 21.11
CA GLY A 42 -0.55 3.01 21.93
C GLY A 42 -1.33 4.32 21.76
N ILE A 43 -1.64 4.67 20.51
CA ILE A 43 -2.41 5.88 20.18
C ILE A 43 -3.84 5.79 20.72
N SER A 44 -4.50 4.64 20.60
CA SER A 44 -5.87 4.47 21.09
C SER A 44 -5.97 4.57 22.61
N LEU A 45 -4.98 4.05 23.36
CA LEU A 45 -4.91 4.21 24.80
C LEU A 45 -4.68 5.67 25.22
N ILE A 46 -3.81 6.40 24.52
CA ILE A 46 -3.59 7.83 24.77
C ILE A 46 -4.91 8.61 24.54
N ILE A 47 -5.61 8.35 23.44
CA ILE A 47 -6.87 9.03 23.15
C ILE A 47 -7.94 8.67 24.19
N GLY A 48 -8.06 7.39 24.53
CA GLY A 48 -9.02 6.93 25.54
C GLY A 48 -8.77 7.52 26.93
N THR A 49 -7.51 7.62 27.35
CA THR A 49 -7.14 8.25 28.64
C THR A 49 -7.43 9.74 28.64
N VAL A 50 -7.12 10.47 27.56
CA VAL A 50 -7.47 11.89 27.41
C VAL A 50 -8.99 12.08 27.54
N ILE A 51 -9.79 11.29 26.81
CA ILE A 51 -11.26 11.36 26.91
C ILE A 51 -11.76 11.01 28.31
N GLY A 52 -11.13 10.02 28.96
CA GLY A 52 -11.46 9.59 30.30
C GLY A 52 -11.26 10.68 31.36
N ILE A 53 -10.24 11.54 31.18
CA ILE A 53 -9.98 12.68 32.06
C ILE A 53 -11.05 13.77 31.93
N PHE A 54 -11.55 14.04 30.71
CA PHE A 54 -12.49 15.13 30.47
C PHE A 54 -13.96 14.76 30.71
N ILE A 55 -14.34 13.51 30.50
CA ILE A 55 -15.75 13.09 30.53
C ILE A 55 -15.99 12.08 31.66
N ASN A 56 -15.50 10.85 31.47
CA ASN A 56 -15.61 9.77 32.44
C ASN A 56 -14.65 8.64 32.04
N LEU A 57 -13.95 8.07 33.01
CA LEU A 57 -13.02 6.95 32.79
C LEU A 57 -13.68 5.75 32.07
N GLN A 58 -14.92 5.41 32.41
CA GLN A 58 -15.63 4.28 31.79
C GLN A 58 -15.89 4.51 30.30
N LEU A 59 -16.32 5.72 29.93
CA LEU A 59 -16.53 6.11 28.53
C LEU A 59 -15.20 6.13 27.76
N GLY A 60 -14.13 6.67 28.36
CA GLY A 60 -12.79 6.68 27.76
C GLY A 60 -12.27 5.27 27.45
N MET A 61 -12.48 4.31 28.35
CA MET A 61 -12.09 2.91 28.16
C MET A 61 -12.89 2.22 27.06
N ILE A 62 -14.21 2.46 26.98
CA ILE A 62 -15.07 1.90 25.92
C ILE A 62 -14.60 2.41 24.55
N ILE A 63 -14.30 3.70 24.44
CA ILE A 63 -13.82 4.30 23.19
C ILE A 63 -12.43 3.75 22.82
N ALA A 64 -11.53 3.59 23.79
CA ALA A 64 -10.22 2.98 23.56
C ALA A 64 -10.34 1.55 23.00
N LEU A 65 -11.20 0.73 23.61
CA LEU A 65 -11.44 -0.64 23.16
C LEU A 65 -12.05 -0.67 21.74
N GLY A 66 -13.06 0.16 21.47
CA GLY A 66 -13.64 0.28 20.14
C GLY A 66 -12.59 0.65 19.08
N MET A 67 -11.70 1.59 19.41
CA MET A 67 -10.60 1.99 18.53
C MET A 67 -9.59 0.86 18.29
N ILE A 68 -9.28 0.04 19.30
CA ILE A 68 -8.37 -1.12 19.13
C ILE A 68 -8.98 -2.13 18.17
N ILE A 69 -10.28 -2.42 18.29
CA ILE A 69 -11.00 -3.35 17.42
C ILE A 69 -11.01 -2.82 15.97
N CYS A 70 -11.31 -1.54 15.78
CA CYS A 70 -11.24 -0.92 14.45
C CYS A 70 -9.81 -0.94 13.87
N SER A 71 -8.79 -0.72 14.71
CA SER A 71 -7.39 -0.78 14.31
C SER A 71 -6.99 -2.17 13.82
N TYR A 72 -7.51 -3.22 14.45
CA TYR A 72 -7.27 -4.60 14.01
C TYR A 72 -7.81 -4.83 12.59
N LEU A 73 -9.04 -4.39 12.32
CA LEU A 73 -9.66 -4.53 10.99
C LEU A 73 -8.90 -3.77 9.90
N LEU A 74 -8.25 -2.65 10.22
CA LEU A 74 -7.45 -1.88 9.26
C LEU A 74 -6.11 -2.53 8.93
N VAL A 75 -5.55 -3.29 9.88
CA VAL A 75 -4.19 -3.85 9.78
C VAL A 75 -4.19 -5.27 9.20
N VAL A 76 -5.25 -6.06 9.43
CA VAL A 76 -5.39 -7.40 8.86
C VAL A 76 -5.33 -7.34 7.33
N LYS A 77 -4.49 -8.19 6.73
CA LYS A 77 -4.38 -8.35 5.27
C LYS A 77 -5.61 -9.06 4.72
N ASN A 78 -6.08 -8.58 3.56
CA ASN A 78 -7.07 -9.31 2.78
C ASN A 78 -6.39 -10.50 2.07
N PRO A 79 -6.87 -11.75 2.24
CA PRO A 79 -6.27 -12.93 1.64
C PRO A 79 -6.21 -12.89 0.10
N ASN A 80 -7.11 -12.16 -0.54
CA ASN A 80 -7.17 -12.08 -2.01
C ASN A 80 -6.22 -11.03 -2.61
N ILE A 81 -5.74 -10.07 -1.81
CA ILE A 81 -4.99 -8.90 -2.30
C ILE A 81 -3.60 -8.81 -1.62
N ASN A 82 -3.31 -9.71 -0.66
CA ASN A 82 -2.08 -9.75 0.14
C ASN A 82 -1.63 -8.38 0.69
N SER A 83 -2.58 -7.48 0.90
CA SER A 83 -2.35 -6.12 1.38
C SER A 83 -3.40 -5.75 2.42
N SER A 84 -3.00 -4.93 3.36
CA SER A 84 -3.88 -4.35 4.37
C SER A 84 -4.34 -2.95 3.96
N THR A 85 -5.52 -2.56 4.42
CA THR A 85 -6.07 -1.21 4.19
C THR A 85 -5.12 -0.13 4.70
N PHE A 86 -4.45 -0.38 5.82
CA PHE A 86 -3.44 0.53 6.37
C PHE A 86 -2.23 0.70 5.46
N SER A 87 -1.73 -0.38 4.85
CA SER A 87 -0.62 -0.32 3.89
C SER A 87 -1.00 0.46 2.63
N GLN A 88 -2.24 0.29 2.15
CA GLN A 88 -2.76 1.04 1.01
C GLN A 88 -2.86 2.54 1.31
N LEU A 89 -3.35 2.91 2.51
CA LEU A 89 -3.38 4.30 2.98
C LEU A 89 -1.98 4.95 3.00
N ILE A 90 -0.98 4.22 3.50
CA ILE A 90 0.42 4.69 3.46
C ILE A 90 0.89 4.86 2.01
N GLY A 91 0.56 3.91 1.14
CA GLY A 91 0.88 3.98 -0.29
C GLY A 91 0.31 5.24 -0.94
N ILE A 92 -0.96 5.55 -0.68
CA ILE A 92 -1.64 6.76 -1.17
C ILE A 92 -0.95 8.03 -0.65
N TYR A 93 -0.62 8.09 0.65
CA TYR A 93 0.07 9.23 1.23
C TYR A 93 1.45 9.47 0.61
N VAL A 94 2.24 8.39 0.44
CA VAL A 94 3.56 8.46 -0.20
C VAL A 94 3.44 8.88 -1.66
N TYR A 95 2.45 8.33 -2.37
CA TYR A 95 2.18 8.70 -3.76
C TYR A 95 1.85 10.19 -3.87
N TYR A 96 0.90 10.69 -3.07
CA TYR A 96 0.54 12.11 -3.05
C TYR A 96 1.74 13.02 -2.79
N LYS A 97 2.58 12.67 -1.81
CA LYS A 97 3.80 13.42 -1.50
C LYS A 97 4.80 13.44 -2.67
N LYS A 98 4.95 12.33 -3.38
CA LYS A 98 5.89 12.21 -4.51
C LYS A 98 5.35 12.85 -5.78
N GLN A 99 4.02 12.86 -5.97
CA GLN A 99 3.38 13.45 -7.15
C GLN A 99 3.71 14.94 -7.31
N ASN A 100 3.89 15.67 -6.20
CA ASN A 100 4.29 17.07 -6.23
C ASN A 100 5.77 17.30 -6.59
N LYS A 101 6.61 16.25 -6.56
CA LYS A 101 8.05 16.35 -6.84
C LYS A 101 8.41 16.04 -8.30
N TYR A 102 7.62 15.20 -8.97
CA TYR A 102 7.90 14.77 -10.33
C TYR A 102 6.75 15.22 -11.24
N LYS A 103 7.00 16.25 -12.05
CA LYS A 103 6.13 16.59 -13.17
C LYS A 103 6.45 15.63 -14.31
N TYR A 104 5.47 14.86 -14.73
CA TYR A 104 5.59 14.09 -15.98
C TYR A 104 5.73 15.09 -17.12
N LYS A 105 6.92 15.14 -17.73
CA LYS A 105 7.10 15.77 -19.04
C LYS A 105 6.77 14.67 -20.05
N TYR A 106 5.69 14.86 -20.79
CA TYR A 106 5.42 14.04 -21.97
C TYR A 106 6.45 14.46 -23.01
N THR A 107 7.49 13.66 -23.20
CA THR A 107 8.40 13.79 -24.34
C THR A 107 7.96 12.76 -25.35
N GLU A 108 7.46 13.23 -26.48
CA GLU A 108 7.16 12.33 -27.59
C GLU A 108 8.49 11.74 -28.09
N TRP A 109 8.51 10.45 -28.42
CA TRP A 109 9.76 9.77 -28.78
C TRP A 109 10.43 10.37 -30.02
N TRP A 110 9.67 11.07 -30.86
CA TRP A 110 10.18 11.81 -32.02
C TRP A 110 10.87 13.14 -31.68
N GLU A 111 10.64 13.73 -30.51
CA GLU A 111 11.33 14.96 -30.07
C GLU A 111 12.85 14.74 -29.94
N MET A 112 13.28 13.51 -29.59
CA MET A 112 14.71 13.17 -29.52
C MET A 112 15.43 13.27 -30.87
N TYR A 113 14.73 13.03 -31.98
CA TYR A 113 15.34 13.04 -33.32
C TYR A 113 15.49 14.45 -33.89
N LEU A 114 14.63 15.39 -33.49
CA LEU A 114 14.70 16.79 -33.92
C LEU A 114 15.88 17.53 -33.27
N ASP A 115 16.24 17.17 -32.04
CA ASP A 115 17.41 17.71 -31.36
C ASP A 115 18.73 17.19 -31.97
N GLU A 116 18.77 15.96 -32.53
CA GLU A 116 19.95 15.43 -33.21
C GLU A 116 20.21 16.07 -34.58
N GLU A 117 19.18 16.37 -35.37
CA GLU A 117 19.33 17.06 -36.67
C GLU A 117 19.77 18.52 -36.51
N SER A 118 19.25 19.22 -35.50
CA SER A 118 19.62 20.62 -35.22
C SER A 118 21.06 20.78 -34.71
N GLN A 119 21.63 19.74 -34.08
CA GLN A 119 23.04 19.68 -33.67
C GLN A 119 23.98 19.36 -34.84
N LYS A 120 23.52 18.59 -35.83
CA LYS A 120 24.29 18.26 -37.04
C LYS A 120 24.39 19.42 -38.04
N THR A 121 23.39 20.30 -38.06
CA THR A 121 23.34 21.48 -38.94
C THR A 121 24.11 22.69 -38.42
N LYS A 122 24.61 22.65 -37.18
CA LYS A 122 25.46 23.69 -36.56
C LYS A 122 26.96 23.39 -36.59
N LYS A 123 27.39 22.27 -37.20
CA LYS A 123 28.79 21.97 -37.52
C LYS A 123 29.04 22.14 -39.01
#